data_AF-A0A9E2Z6F3-F1
#
_entry.id   AF-A0A9E2Z6F3-F1
#
_cell.length_a   1.000
_cell.length_b   1.000
_cell.length_c   1.000
_cell.angle_alpha   90.00
_cell.angle_beta   90.00
_cell.angle_gamma   90.00
#
_symmetry.space_group_name_H-M   'P 1'
#
loop_
_entity.id
_entity.type
_entity.pdbx_description
1 polymer ?
#
loop_
_entity_poly.entity_id
_entity_poly.type
_entity_poly.pdbx_seq_one_letter_code
_entity_poly.pdbx_strand_id
1 'polypeptide(L)'
;MAERHESGVLDTCAYIDLDMLDPASLPRIPEITAITMAELHQGVAMARDPATRAARTEKLGAAIVDFEPLPFDSAAATRYGTLVALTLEANRDPRPGRMDLLIAAVASAQGLPLYTRNGSDFAGLRDMVEVVTV
;
A
#
# COMPACT_ATOMS: atom_id res chain seq x y z
N MET A 1 21.55 8.10 11.11
CA MET A 1 20.54 8.00 10.03
C MET A 1 19.86 6.66 10.26
N ALA A 2 18.52 6.63 10.35
CA ALA A 2 17.82 5.35 10.48
C ALA A 2 18.21 4.48 9.28
N GLU A 3 18.58 3.24 9.54
CA GLU A 3 19.04 2.32 8.51
C GLU A 3 17.86 2.01 7.58
N ARG A 4 18.06 2.15 6.28
CA ARG A 4 17.02 1.93 5.26
C ARG A 4 16.61 0.44 5.27
N HIS A 5 15.31 0.18 5.37
CA HIS A 5 14.75 -1.18 5.33
C HIS A 5 15.17 -1.91 4.04
N GLU A 6 15.53 -3.20 4.18
CA GLU A 6 15.89 -4.03 3.03
C GLU A 6 14.71 -4.21 2.09
N SER A 7 13.54 -4.54 2.61
CA SER A 7 12.29 -4.63 1.85
C SER A 7 11.16 -3.85 2.54
N GLY A 8 10.15 -3.46 1.76
CA GLY A 8 8.96 -2.78 2.27
C GLY A 8 7.85 -2.70 1.23
N VAL A 9 6.61 -2.74 1.72
CA VAL A 9 5.41 -2.65 0.88
C VAL A 9 5.12 -1.18 0.57
N LEU A 10 5.03 -0.83 -0.70
CA LEU A 10 4.52 0.45 -1.14
C LEU A 10 2.99 0.40 -1.18
N ASP A 11 2.37 1.35 -0.49
CA ASP A 11 0.98 1.71 -0.68
C ASP A 11 0.75 2.21 -2.12
N THR A 12 -0.48 2.09 -2.62
CA THR A 12 -0.85 2.52 -3.98
C THR A 12 -0.56 4.00 -4.19
N CYS A 13 -0.78 4.84 -3.19
CA CYS A 13 -0.47 6.26 -3.29
C CYS A 13 1.04 6.54 -3.41
N ALA A 14 1.89 5.75 -2.73
CA ALA A 14 3.34 5.87 -2.82
C ALA A 14 3.86 5.33 -4.16
N TYR A 15 3.30 4.22 -4.66
CA TYR A 15 3.66 3.68 -5.97
C TYR A 15 3.28 4.61 -7.13
N ILE A 16 2.08 5.19 -7.11
CA ILE A 16 1.63 6.11 -8.17
C ILE A 16 2.60 7.30 -8.31
N ASP A 17 3.02 7.85 -7.18
CA ASP A 17 3.87 9.03 -7.10
C ASP A 17 5.36 8.70 -6.92
N LEU A 18 5.78 7.47 -7.25
CA LEU A 18 7.14 6.98 -7.04
C LEU A 18 8.23 7.91 -7.60
N ASP A 19 7.98 8.52 -8.78
CA ASP A 19 8.92 9.43 -9.45
C ASP A 19 9.11 10.78 -8.71
N MET A 20 8.24 11.07 -7.75
CA MET A 20 8.25 12.30 -6.95
C MET A 20 8.90 12.10 -5.57
N LEU A 21 9.17 10.85 -5.18
CA LEU A 21 9.69 10.50 -3.86
C LEU A 21 11.23 10.50 -3.86
N ASP A 22 11.83 10.84 -2.72
CA ASP A 22 13.28 10.70 -2.53
C ASP A 22 13.63 9.19 -2.50
N PRO A 23 14.50 8.68 -3.39
CA PRO A 23 14.90 7.28 -3.37
C PRO A 23 15.54 6.84 -2.05
N ALA A 24 16.07 7.77 -1.25
CA ALA A 24 16.61 7.48 0.08
C ALA A 24 15.51 7.25 1.15
N SER A 25 14.27 7.70 0.91
CA SER A 25 13.14 7.48 1.83
C SER A 25 12.37 6.18 1.57
N LEU A 26 12.69 5.45 0.50
CA LEU A 26 12.05 4.19 0.09
C LEU A 26 12.79 2.95 0.63
N PRO A 27 12.20 1.74 0.66
CA PRO A 27 12.94 0.50 0.97
C PRO A 27 13.93 0.16 -0.15
N ARG A 28 14.96 -0.65 0.11
CA ARG A 28 15.92 -1.05 -0.93
C ARG A 28 15.26 -1.91 -2.01
N ILE A 29 14.36 -2.79 -1.59
CA ILE A 29 13.54 -3.65 -2.43
C ILE A 29 12.09 -3.23 -2.19
N PRO A 30 11.48 -2.47 -3.11
CA PRO A 30 10.06 -2.16 -3.02
C PRO A 30 9.25 -3.39 -3.38
N GLU A 31 8.17 -3.62 -2.63
CA GLU A 31 7.16 -4.62 -2.91
C GLU A 31 5.79 -3.94 -3.05
N ILE A 32 4.86 -4.57 -3.77
CA ILE A 32 3.45 -4.13 -3.81
C ILE A 32 2.55 -5.32 -3.51
N THR A 33 1.31 -5.04 -3.15
CA THR A 33 0.32 -6.10 -2.88
C THR A 33 -0.58 -6.33 -4.09
N ALA A 34 -1.25 -7.49 -4.13
CA ALA A 34 -2.32 -7.75 -5.10
C ALA A 34 -3.47 -6.72 -4.98
N ILE A 35 -3.65 -6.11 -3.81
CA ILE A 35 -4.63 -5.04 -3.59
C ILE A 35 -4.21 -3.77 -4.31
N THR A 36 -2.93 -3.38 -4.21
CA THR A 36 -2.34 -2.27 -4.98
C THR A 36 -2.49 -2.50 -6.48
N MET A 37 -2.18 -3.70 -6.97
CA MET A 37 -2.40 -4.07 -8.38
C MET A 37 -3.87 -3.92 -8.79
N ALA A 38 -4.81 -4.35 -7.95
CA ALA A 38 -6.24 -4.20 -8.21
C ALA A 38 -6.67 -2.72 -8.27
N GLU A 39 -6.13 -1.86 -7.41
CA GLU A 39 -6.41 -0.43 -7.43
C GLU A 39 -5.88 0.27 -8.69
N LEU A 40 -4.72 -0.16 -9.20
CA LEU A 40 -4.19 0.34 -10.48
C LEU A 40 -5.11 -0.05 -11.65
N HIS A 41 -5.54 -1.31 -11.72
CA HIS A 41 -6.53 -1.76 -12.71
C HIS A 41 -7.85 -0.98 -12.60
N GLN A 42 -8.37 -0.80 -11.39
CA GLN A 42 -9.57 0.01 -11.14
C GLN A 42 -9.37 1.46 -11.62
N GLY A 43 -8.21 2.05 -11.34
CA GLY A 43 -7.85 3.40 -11.78
C GLY A 43 -7.95 3.55 -13.28
N VAL A 44 -7.41 2.60 -14.06
CA VAL A 44 -7.53 2.60 -15.53
C VAL A 44 -8.99 2.49 -15.97
N ALA A 45 -9.74 1.54 -15.39
CA ALA A 45 -11.13 1.29 -15.76
C ALA A 45 -12.06 2.50 -15.48
N MET A 46 -11.78 3.25 -14.42
CA MET A 46 -12.58 4.42 -14.01
C MET A 46 -12.16 5.73 -14.70
N ALA A 47 -11.06 5.76 -15.47
CA ALA A 47 -10.58 6.97 -16.13
C ALA A 47 -11.59 7.46 -17.19
N ARG A 48 -12.05 8.71 -17.04
CA ARG A 48 -13.11 9.30 -17.88
C ARG A 48 -12.59 9.93 -19.16
N ASP A 49 -11.36 10.46 -19.14
CA ASP A 49 -10.73 11.10 -20.30
C ASP A 49 -9.55 10.25 -20.82
N PRO A 50 -9.21 10.39 -22.12
CA PRO A 50 -8.14 9.61 -22.73
C PRO A 50 -6.75 9.86 -22.15
N ALA A 51 -6.45 11.09 -21.72
CA ALA A 51 -5.12 11.44 -21.22
C ALA A 51 -4.85 10.80 -19.85
N THR A 52 -5.79 10.91 -18.91
CA THR A 52 -5.73 10.22 -17.61
C THR A 52 -5.68 8.71 -17.79
N ARG A 53 -6.44 8.15 -18.75
CA ARG A 53 -6.40 6.71 -19.02
C ARG A 53 -5.03 6.27 -19.50
N ALA A 54 -4.43 6.99 -20.45
CA ALA A 54 -3.09 6.68 -20.96
C ALA A 54 -2.04 6.69 -19.84
N ALA A 55 -2.02 7.74 -19.01
CA ALA A 55 -1.09 7.85 -17.88
C ALA A 55 -1.26 6.72 -16.85
N ARG A 56 -2.51 6.34 -16.53
CA ARG A 56 -2.79 5.21 -15.62
C ARG A 56 -2.42 3.86 -16.23
N THR A 57 -2.65 3.68 -17.53
CA THR A 57 -2.23 2.46 -18.26
C THR A 57 -0.73 2.29 -18.26
N GLU A 58 0.02 3.38 -18.43
CA GLU A 58 1.48 3.37 -18.34
C GLU A 58 1.96 2.94 -16.95
N LYS A 59 1.42 3.55 -15.88
CA LYS A 59 1.75 3.18 -14.49
C LYS A 59 1.39 1.73 -14.16
N LEU A 60 0.24 1.24 -14.64
CA LEU A 60 -0.15 -0.17 -14.50
C LEU A 60 0.80 -1.10 -15.28
N GLY A 61 1.17 -0.71 -16.50
CA GLY A 61 2.08 -1.49 -17.34
C GLY A 61 3.45 -1.67 -16.69
N ALA A 62 4.00 -0.60 -16.11
CA ALA A 62 5.24 -0.68 -15.33
C ALA A 62 5.08 -1.63 -14.12
N ALA A 63 3.97 -1.53 -13.37
CA ALA A 63 3.73 -2.37 -12.20
C ALA A 63 3.74 -3.87 -12.55
N ILE A 64 3.12 -4.23 -13.68
CA ILE A 64 3.01 -5.62 -14.14
C ILE A 64 4.38 -6.20 -14.53
N VAL A 65 5.28 -5.36 -15.03
CA VAL A 65 6.63 -5.80 -15.44
C VAL A 65 7.57 -5.89 -14.24
N ASP A 66 7.48 -4.92 -13.33
CA ASP A 66 8.47 -4.73 -12.28
C ASP A 66 8.18 -5.51 -11.00
N PHE A 67 6.93 -5.94 -10.79
CA PHE A 67 6.51 -6.56 -9.52
C PHE A 67 5.77 -7.88 -9.70
N GLU A 68 6.09 -8.84 -8.81
CA GLU A 68 5.22 -9.96 -8.46
C GLU A 68 4.43 -9.59 -7.20
N PRO A 69 3.12 -9.28 -7.28
CA PRO A 69 2.40 -8.73 -6.14
C PRO A 69 2.19 -9.73 -5.01
N LEU A 70 2.44 -9.30 -3.77
CA LEU A 70 2.18 -10.10 -2.57
C LEU A 70 0.68 -10.45 -2.46
N PRO A 71 0.32 -11.73 -2.26
CA PRO A 71 -1.06 -12.17 -2.21
C PRO A 71 -1.76 -11.76 -0.91
N PHE A 72 -3.07 -11.53 -0.99
CA PHE A 72 -3.94 -11.50 0.19
C PHE A 72 -4.36 -12.93 0.55
N ASP A 73 -3.58 -13.58 1.42
CA ASP A 73 -3.75 -14.96 1.84
C ASP A 73 -4.48 -15.09 3.20
N SER A 74 -4.48 -16.30 3.78
CA SER A 74 -5.13 -16.56 5.08
C SER A 74 -4.49 -15.83 6.26
N ALA A 75 -3.17 -15.61 6.22
CA ALA A 75 -2.46 -14.86 7.24
C ALA A 75 -2.82 -13.37 7.16
N ALA A 76 -2.81 -12.80 5.95
CA ALA A 76 -3.27 -11.44 5.70
C ALA A 76 -4.75 -11.26 6.08
N ALA A 77 -5.62 -12.23 5.78
CA ALA A 77 -7.03 -12.16 6.18
C ALA A 77 -7.22 -12.11 7.70
N THR A 78 -6.40 -12.85 8.46
CA THR A 78 -6.41 -12.80 9.93
C THR A 78 -5.92 -11.43 10.42
N ARG A 79 -4.82 -10.91 9.86
CA ARG A 79 -4.28 -9.58 10.19
C ARG A 79 -5.30 -8.48 9.91
N TYR A 80 -6.01 -8.55 8.79
CA TYR A 80 -7.04 -7.58 8.44
C TYR A 80 -8.12 -7.46 9.52
N GLY A 81 -8.60 -8.59 10.07
CA GLY A 81 -9.55 -8.58 11.18
C GLY A 81 -9.02 -7.83 12.42
N THR A 82 -7.76 -8.05 12.79
CA THR A 82 -7.10 -7.33 13.89
C THR A 82 -6.97 -5.84 13.60
N LEU A 83 -6.55 -5.45 12.39
CA LEU A 83 -6.41 -4.04 12.02
C LEU A 83 -7.77 -3.31 12.01
N VAL A 84 -8.84 -3.98 11.58
CA VAL A 84 -10.21 -3.45 11.68
C VAL A 84 -10.60 -3.22 13.14
N ALA A 85 -10.33 -4.19 14.02
CA ALA A 85 -10.63 -4.05 15.45
C ALA A 85 -9.88 -2.85 16.07
N LEU A 86 -8.57 -2.72 15.80
CA LEU A 86 -7.77 -1.58 16.25
C LEU A 86 -8.25 -0.24 15.70
N THR A 87 -8.70 -0.22 14.44
CA THR A 87 -9.28 0.99 13.82
C THR A 87 -10.56 1.42 14.55
N LEU A 88 -11.41 0.46 14.91
CA LEU A 88 -12.64 0.72 15.69
C LEU A 88 -12.32 1.17 17.12
N GLU A 89 -11.35 0.55 17.78
CA GLU A 89 -10.87 0.96 19.13
C GLU A 89 -10.30 2.38 19.12
N ALA A 90 -9.67 2.80 18.01
CA ALA A 90 -9.24 4.17 17.78
C ALA A 90 -10.40 5.14 17.45
N ASN A 91 -11.66 4.71 17.54
CA ASN A 91 -12.87 5.45 17.17
C ASN A 91 -12.88 5.95 15.72
N ARG A 92 -12.29 5.17 14.80
CA ARG A 92 -12.24 5.48 13.36
C ARG A 92 -13.14 4.51 12.60
N ASP A 93 -13.66 4.97 11.45
CA ASP A 93 -14.43 4.13 10.54
C ASP A 93 -13.48 3.40 9.57
N PRO A 94 -13.44 2.05 9.57
CA PRO A 94 -12.58 1.30 8.65
C PRO A 94 -13.10 1.28 7.21
N ARG A 95 -14.34 1.68 6.94
CA ARG A 95 -14.97 1.51 5.62
C ARG A 95 -14.36 2.40 4.53
N PRO A 96 -14.07 3.71 4.76
CA PRO A 96 -13.46 4.56 3.75
C PRO A 96 -12.05 4.10 3.34
N GLY A 97 -11.25 3.61 4.30
CA GLY A 97 -9.88 3.11 4.08
C GLY A 97 -9.77 1.59 3.97
N ARG A 98 -10.82 0.91 3.50
CA ARG A 98 -10.84 -0.57 3.48
C ARG A 98 -9.71 -1.16 2.63
N MET A 99 -9.41 -0.55 1.49
CA MET A 99 -8.33 -1.00 0.60
C MET A 99 -6.96 -0.82 1.27
N ASP A 100 -6.75 0.33 1.89
CA ASP A 100 -5.54 0.64 2.67
C ASP A 100 -5.33 -0.37 3.81
N LEU A 101 -6.40 -0.74 4.52
CA LEU A 101 -6.34 -1.77 5.57
C LEU A 101 -6.01 -3.16 5.03
N LEU A 102 -6.45 -3.51 3.82
CA LEU A 102 -6.08 -4.77 3.18
C LEU A 102 -4.59 -4.77 2.77
N ILE A 103 -4.07 -3.65 2.26
CA ILE A 103 -2.64 -3.47 1.96
C ILE A 103 -1.81 -3.62 3.25
N ALA A 104 -2.20 -2.90 4.31
CA ALA A 104 -1.55 -2.98 5.61
C ALA A 104 -1.60 -4.39 6.22
N ALA A 105 -2.68 -5.14 5.98
CA ALA A 105 -2.81 -6.51 6.45
C ALA A 105 -1.80 -7.45 5.78
N VAL A 106 -1.58 -7.29 4.46
CA VAL A 106 -0.55 -8.05 3.73
C VAL A 106 0.84 -7.68 4.25
N ALA A 107 1.15 -6.39 4.38
CA ALA A 107 2.44 -5.92 4.93
C ALA A 107 2.68 -6.48 6.35
N SER A 108 1.68 -6.39 7.22
CA SER A 108 1.71 -6.94 8.59
C SER A 108 1.91 -8.45 8.62
N ALA A 109 1.28 -9.19 7.72
CA ALA A 109 1.41 -10.65 7.64
C ALA A 109 2.80 -11.08 7.18
N GLN A 110 3.43 -10.31 6.30
CA GLN A 110 4.80 -10.55 5.82
C GLN A 110 5.88 -9.97 6.75
N GLY A 111 5.50 -9.23 7.81
CA GLY A 111 6.45 -8.56 8.68
C GLY A 111 7.21 -7.43 8.00
N LEU A 112 6.61 -6.82 6.97
CA LEU A 112 7.21 -5.74 6.19
C LEU A 112 6.65 -4.37 6.61
N PRO A 113 7.49 -3.32 6.60
CA PRO A 113 7.04 -1.94 6.77
C PRO A 113 6.17 -1.49 5.60
N LEU A 114 5.14 -0.70 5.89
CA LEU A 114 4.25 -0.07 4.93
C LEU A 114 4.68 1.37 4.65
N TYR A 115 5.03 1.65 3.40
CA TYR A 115 5.39 2.98 2.91
C TYR A 115 4.19 3.65 2.28
N THR A 116 3.77 4.79 2.82
CA THR A 116 2.57 5.50 2.36
C THR A 116 2.77 7.01 2.43
N ARG A 117 2.07 7.76 1.59
CA ARG A 117 1.97 9.22 1.74
C ARG A 117 0.87 9.65 2.70
N ASN A 118 -0.03 8.73 3.06
CA ASN A 118 -1.20 8.99 3.87
C ASN A 118 -1.03 8.40 5.28
N GLY A 119 0.11 8.65 5.93
CA GLY A 119 0.46 8.03 7.22
C GLY A 119 -0.58 8.22 8.33
N SER A 120 -1.37 9.29 8.28
CA SER A 120 -2.50 9.53 9.19
C SER A 120 -3.59 8.46 9.11
N ASP A 121 -3.75 7.82 7.95
CA ASP A 121 -4.79 6.84 7.71
C ASP A 121 -4.55 5.54 8.47
N PHE A 122 -3.33 5.33 8.96
CA PHE A 122 -2.91 4.18 9.77
C PHE A 122 -2.68 4.53 11.24
N ALA A 123 -3.15 5.70 11.70
CA ALA A 123 -3.09 6.06 13.11
C ALA A 123 -3.80 5.01 13.99
N GLY A 124 -3.09 4.52 15.01
CA GLY A 124 -3.56 3.45 15.91
C GLY A 124 -3.11 2.03 15.52
N LEU A 125 -2.41 1.84 14.39
CA LEU A 125 -2.03 0.51 13.89
C LEU A 125 -0.55 0.14 14.08
N ARG A 126 0.25 1.03 14.67
CA ARG A 126 1.72 0.93 14.71
C ARG A 126 2.25 -0.32 15.41
N ASP A 127 1.48 -0.89 16.32
CA ASP A 127 1.89 -2.12 17.03
C ASP A 127 1.72 -3.38 16.16
N MET A 128 0.99 -3.29 15.04
CA MET A 128 0.74 -4.41 14.11
C MET A 128 1.47 -4.27 12.78
N VAL A 129 1.75 -3.04 12.35
CA VAL A 129 2.48 -2.74 11.10
C VAL A 129 3.30 -1.47 11.30
N GLU A 130 4.58 -1.54 10.95
CA GLU A 130 5.41 -0.34 10.90
C GLU A 130 4.97 0.51 9.72
N VAL A 131 4.68 1.79 9.96
CA VAL A 131 4.24 2.74 8.92
C VAL A 131 5.32 3.79 8.73
N VAL A 132 5.87 3.85 7.52
CA VAL A 132 6.86 4.84 7.09
C VAL A 132 6.16 5.85 6.17
N THR A 133 6.11 7.11 6.59
CA THR A 133 5.53 8.18 5.77
C THR A 133 6.58 8.73 4.81
N VAL A 134 6.26 8.77 3.51
CA VAL A 134 7.12 9.24 2.43
C VAL A 134 6.52 10.36 1.61
#